data_AF-A0A847G7D4-F1
#
_entry.id   AF-A0A847G7D4-F1
#
_cell.length_a   1.000
_cell.length_b   1.000
_cell.length_c   1.000
_cell.angle_alpha   90.00
_cell.angle_beta   90.00
_cell.angle_gamma   90.00
#
_symmetry.space_group_name_H-M   'P 1'
#
loop_
_entity.id
_entity.type
_entity.pdbx_description
1 polymer ?
#
loop_
_entity_poly.entity_id
_entity_poly.type
_entity_poly.pdbx_seq_one_letter_code
_entity_poly.pdbx_strand_id
1 'polypeptide(L)' 'MEFRKYNPPPEAIDILNAAPGVIAASTIPQLIDLSCGGPGSSYFEVAYEVEGKGWVTEATVNRVRNGVAANYLEA' A
#
# COMPACT_ATOMS: atom_id res chain seq x y z
N MET A 1 7.91 0.52 -14.93
CA MET A 1 7.98 -0.60 -13.97
C MET A 1 7.43 -1.85 -14.64
N GLU A 2 8.13 -2.98 -14.62
CA GLU A 2 7.69 -4.18 -15.36
C GLU A 2 6.94 -5.16 -14.46
N PHE A 3 5.66 -4.90 -14.19
CA PHE A 3 4.78 -5.87 -13.51
C PHE A 3 4.64 -7.19 -14.30
N ARG A 4 4.95 -7.16 -15.61
CA ARG A 4 4.93 -8.34 -16.50
C ARG A 4 5.82 -9.48 -16.03
N LYS A 5 6.89 -9.20 -15.27
CA LYS A 5 7.76 -10.24 -14.70
C LYS A 5 7.05 -11.18 -13.72
N TYR A 6 5.89 -10.78 -13.20
CA TYR A 6 5.07 -11.59 -12.30
C TYR A 6 4.07 -12.49 -13.04
N ASN A 7 4.10 -12.50 -14.37
CA ASN A 7 3.22 -13.30 -15.23
C ASN A 7 1.72 -13.21 -14.84
N PRO A 8 1.15 -12.00 -14.74
CA PRO A 8 -0.28 -11.84 -14.45
C PRO A 8 -1.14 -12.38 -15.60
N PRO A 9 -2.38 -12.81 -15.33
CA PRO A 9 -3.27 -13.27 -16.38
C PRO A 9 -3.65 -12.13 -17.35
N PRO A 10 -4.07 -12.44 -18.59
CA PRO A 10 -4.33 -11.44 -19.63
C PRO A 10 -5.25 -10.31 -19.19
N GLU A 11 -6.34 -10.62 -18.49
CA GLU A 11 -7.30 -9.63 -17.99
C GLU A 11 -6.68 -8.64 -17.00
N ALA A 12 -5.72 -9.10 -16.18
CA ALA A 12 -5.00 -8.22 -15.26
C ALA A 12 -3.97 -7.35 -16.00
N ILE A 13 -3.38 -7.83 -17.09
CA ILE A 13 -2.47 -7.04 -17.94
C ILE A 13 -3.22 -5.84 -18.53
N ASP A 14 -4.44 -6.05 -19.02
CA ASP A 14 -5.26 -4.99 -19.60
C ASP A 14 -5.57 -3.90 -18.57
N ILE A 15 -5.96 -4.29 -17.35
CA ILE A 15 -6.21 -3.37 -16.24
C ILE A 15 -4.94 -2.59 -15.86
N LEU A 16 -3.81 -3.28 -15.70
CA LEU A 16 -2.55 -2.66 -15.28
C LEU A 16 -1.95 -1.74 -16.35
N ASN A 17 -2.17 -2.02 -17.64
CA ASN A 17 -1.78 -1.11 -18.73
C ASN A 17 -2.66 0.15 -18.79
N ALA A 18 -3.94 0.05 -18.42
CA ALA A 18 -4.88 1.17 -18.39
C ALA A 18 -4.72 2.06 -17.14
N ALA A 19 -4.06 1.57 -16.09
CA ALA A 19 -3.87 2.30 -14.85
C ALA A 19 -3.01 3.57 -15.05
N PRO A 20 -3.34 4.71 -14.42
CA PRO A 20 -2.52 5.93 -14.47
C PRO A 20 -1.09 5.74 -13.93
N GLY A 21 -0.90 4.76 -13.06
CA GLY A 21 0.40 4.37 -12.52
C GLY A 21 0.32 3.02 -11.81
N VAL A 22 1.41 2.26 -11.85
CA VAL A 22 1.53 0.96 -11.19
C VAL A 22 2.83 0.92 -10.39
N ILE A 23 2.72 0.58 -9.11
CA ILE A 23 3.85 0.36 -8.20
C ILE A 23 3.78 -1.10 -7.70
N ALA A 24 4.90 -1.82 -7.78
CA ALA A 24 4.98 -3.22 -7.37
C ALA A 24 6.21 -3.49 -6.48
N ALA A 25 5.99 -3.94 -5.24
CA ALA A 25 7.11 -4.38 -4.40
C ALA A 25 7.73 -5.66 -4.99
N SER A 26 9.05 -5.62 -5.26
CA SER A 26 9.80 -6.78 -5.77
C SER A 26 10.59 -7.50 -4.70
N THR A 27 10.73 -6.89 -3.52
CA THR A 27 11.47 -7.44 -2.38
C THR A 27 10.71 -7.13 -1.09
N ILE A 28 10.99 -7.90 -0.04
CA ILE A 28 10.42 -7.65 1.29
C ILE A 28 10.78 -6.24 1.80
N PRO A 29 12.03 -5.74 1.71
CA PRO A 29 12.34 -4.37 2.10
C PRO A 29 11.52 -3.32 1.34
N GLN A 30 11.34 -3.47 0.02
CA GLN A 30 10.50 -2.56 -0.76
C GLN A 30 9.04 -2.60 -0.31
N LEU A 31 8.52 -3.79 0.01
CA LEU A 31 7.16 -3.93 0.54
C LEU A 31 7.02 -3.19 1.87
N ILE A 32 7.96 -3.37 2.80
CA ILE A 32 7.94 -2.71 4.10
C ILE A 32 8.04 -1.19 3.95
N ASP A 33 8.94 -0.69 3.10
CA ASP A 33 9.08 0.75 2.85
C ASP A 33 7.80 1.33 2.25
N LEU A 34 7.20 0.67 1.25
CA LEU A 34 5.93 1.11 0.66
C LEU A 34 4.78 1.12 1.68
N SER A 35 4.71 0.12 2.55
CA SER A 35 3.64 0.04 3.56
C SER A 35 3.80 1.04 4.71
N CYS A 36 5.04 1.42 5.05
CA CYS A 36 5.32 2.26 6.22
C CYS A 36 5.62 3.72 5.89
N GLY A 37 5.30 4.21 4.67
CA GLY A 37 5.48 5.61 4.31
C GLY A 37 6.90 5.98 3.82
N GLY A 38 7.68 4.98 3.40
CA GLY A 38 8.99 5.14 2.77
C GLY A 38 10.17 4.66 3.62
N PRO A 39 11.40 4.74 3.06
CA PRO A 39 12.61 4.32 3.74
C PRO A 39 12.84 5.09 5.04
N GLY A 40 13.15 4.36 6.12
CA GLY A 40 13.41 4.93 7.44
C GLY A 40 12.16 5.30 8.23
N SER A 41 10.97 5.23 7.64
CA SER A 41 9.71 5.42 8.37
C SER A 41 9.26 4.13 9.05
N SER A 42 8.75 4.28 10.27
CA SER A 42 8.19 3.20 11.10
C SER A 42 6.69 3.32 11.32
N TYR A 43 6.06 4.38 10.81
CA TYR A 43 4.66 4.69 10.99
C TYR A 43 4.09 5.31 9.72
N PHE A 44 2.89 4.88 9.34
CA PHE A 44 2.12 5.50 8.28
C PHE A 44 0.65 5.50 8.67
N GLU A 45 -0.06 6.56 8.34
CA GLU A 45 -1.48 6.69 8.59
C GLU A 45 -2.24 6.58 7.27
N VAL A 46 -3.13 5.61 7.18
CA VAL A 46 -4.08 5.47 6.08
C VAL A 46 -5.29 6.33 6.44
N ALA A 47 -5.36 7.52 5.86
CA ALA A 47 -6.43 8.47 6.11
C ALA A 47 -6.85 9.19 4.83
N TYR A 48 -8.13 9.55 4.74
CA TYR A 48 -8.70 10.24 3.59
C TYR A 48 -9.97 11.00 3.97
N GLU A 49 -10.33 11.96 3.12
CA GLU A 49 -11.58 12.70 3.25
C GLU A 49 -12.78 11.79 2.92
N VAL A 50 -13.75 11.75 3.82
CA VAL A 50 -15.02 11.03 3.65
C VAL A 50 -16.17 12.03 3.62
N GLU A 51 -16.97 11.98 2.56
CA GLU A 51 -18.13 12.87 2.39
C GLU A 51 -19.05 12.83 3.63
N GLY A 52 -19.33 14.00 4.20
CA GLY A 52 -20.17 14.14 5.40
C GLY A 52 -19.49 13.77 6.73
N LYS A 53 -18.27 13.25 6.72
CA LYS A 53 -17.50 12.89 7.94
C LYS A 53 -16.19 13.65 8.10
N GLY A 54 -15.68 14.27 7.03
CA GLY A 54 -14.40 14.97 7.05
C GLY A 54 -13.24 14.01 6.90
N TRP A 55 -12.06 14.41 7.38
CA TRP A 55 -10.85 13.58 7.37
C TRP A 55 -11.00 12.40 8.33
N VAL A 56 -10.94 11.18 7.80
CA VAL A 56 -11.08 9.94 8.58
C VAL A 56 -9.80 9.12 8.46
N THR A 57 -9.24 8.75 9.60
CA THR A 57 -8.19 7.73 9.68
C THR A 57 -8.84 6.34 9.67
N GLU A 58 -8.50 5.53 8.68
CA GLU A 58 -9.01 4.16 8.56
C GLU A 58 -8.12 3.17 9.33
N ALA A 59 -6.80 3.31 9.17
CA ALA A 59 -5.83 2.42 9.79
C ALA A 59 -4.50 3.12 10.08
N THR A 60 -3.79 2.59 11.07
CA THR A 60 -2.39 2.92 11.33
C THR A 60 -1.51 1.74 10.93
N VAL A 61 -0.39 2.01 10.27
CA VAL A 61 0.54 0.99 9.79
C VAL A 61 1.88 1.19 10.46
N ASN A 62 2.33 0.18 11.21
CA ASN A 62 3.55 0.24 12.01
C ASN A 62 4.57 -0.80 11.53
N ARG A 63 5.84 -0.37 11.42
CA ARG A 63 6.97 -1.29 11.31
C ARG A 63 7.24 -1.89 12.69
N VAL A 64 7.10 -3.20 12.82
CA VAL A 64 7.31 -3.94 14.07
C VAL A 64 8.50 -4.89 13.94
N ARG A 65 8.94 -5.51 15.04
CA ARG A 65 10.13 -6.38 15.07
C ARG A 65 10.09 -7.52 14.05
N ASN A 66 8.91 -8.03 13.73
CA ASN A 66 8.70 -9.20 12.88
C ASN A 66 7.94 -8.90 11.59
N GLY A 67 7.76 -7.63 11.20
CA GLY A 67 7.07 -7.28 9.97
C GLY A 67 6.34 -5.95 10.03
N VAL A 68 5.13 -5.93 9.48
CA VAL A 68 4.25 -4.75 9.41
C VAL A 68 2.93 -5.10 10.06
N ALA A 69 2.44 -4.23 10.94
CA ALA A 69 1.12 -4.34 11.56
C ALA A 69 0.22 -3.23 11.02
N ALA A 70 -0.93 -3.61 10.45
CA ALA A 70 -2.00 -2.67 10.09
C ALA A 70 -3.11 -2.77 11.15
N ASN A 71 -3.32 -1.70 11.91
CA ASN A 71 -4.30 -1.64 12.97
C ASN A 71 -5.48 -0.78 12.51
N TYR A 72 -6.64 -1.41 12.33
CA TYR A 72 -7.88 -0.73 11.98
C TYR A 72 -8.52 -0.16 13.25
N LEU A 73 -9.08 1.04 13.14
CA LEU A 73 -9.84 1.62 14.23
C LEU A 73 -11.19 0.89 14.33
N GLU A 74 -11.60 0.49 15.54
CA GLU A 74 -12.96 0.00 15.75
C GLU A 74 -13.96 1.15 15.59
N ALA A 75 -15.12 0.85 14.97
CA ALA A 75 -16.16 1.81 14.62
C ALA A 75 -17.05 2.20 15.81
#